data_AF-A0A2J0YTN0-F1
#
_entry.id   AF-A0A2J0YTN0-F1
#
_cell.length_a   1.000
_cell.length_b   1.000
_cell.length_c   1.000
_cell.angle_alpha   90.00
_cell.angle_beta   90.00
_cell.angle_gamma   90.00
#
_symmetry.space_group_name_H-M   'P 1'
#
loop_
_entity.id
_entity.type
_entity.pdbx_description
1 polymer ?
#
loop_
_entity_poly.entity_id
_entity_poly.type
_entity_poly.pdbx_seq_one_letter_code
_entity_poly.pdbx_strand_id
1 'polypeptide(L)'
;MVRSNISAFGMAALAAVILACPVSAATIRKAADGLPLQPVLDRASPGDVIVLQGEHQGPVTIGKTLTLEGEPGALIMGNGKGSVITVKAPQSIVRGLEIRGSGKDLFGMDSGIFVAQTATGARVEKNAIIGNLVGIYLHGARDSWALGNRIIGLREGRISEAGDGISVWNAPGARVVDNDVSYGRDGIFSKTSKRNVFSGNRFRQLRFAVHYMYTNDSEISDNVSTGNAVGYAIMYSNRLKIEGNRSDGDRDHGLLLNYANNSRITGNIVVGRLQPADRWLKARSSEHDVPKAADENQTVDEGRRLGPEKCVFIYNANKNRFRNNVFEGCAIGIHFTAGSEGNLINGNSFISNRNQVKYVGTRHLDWSSEGQGNYWSDNPAFDLNGDGVGDSPYRPNDLIDKVLWTSPQAKLLTTSPAVQVIRWAQAQFPAILPGGVVDSHPLMVPADRKVVQ
;
A
#
# COMPACT_ATOMS: atom_id res chain seq x y z
N MET A 1 -62.15 18.09 -65.56
CA MET A 1 -60.80 17.56 -65.29
C MET A 1 -59.90 18.72 -64.92
N VAL A 2 -59.26 18.59 -63.76
CA VAL A 2 -58.70 19.65 -62.92
C VAL A 2 -57.40 20.23 -63.53
N ARG A 3 -57.32 21.56 -63.65
CA ARG A 3 -56.05 22.31 -63.80
C ARG A 3 -55.53 22.62 -62.39
N SER A 4 -54.29 22.23 -62.08
CA SER A 4 -53.60 22.64 -60.85
C SER A 4 -52.26 23.28 -61.22
N ASN A 5 -52.10 24.55 -60.86
CA ASN A 5 -50.88 25.34 -61.03
C ASN A 5 -49.89 24.97 -59.90
N ILE A 6 -48.67 24.59 -60.28
CA ILE A 6 -47.54 24.48 -59.36
C ILE A 6 -46.81 25.83 -59.37
N SER A 7 -46.78 26.51 -58.23
CA SER A 7 -45.90 27.64 -57.94
C SER A 7 -45.25 27.36 -56.59
N ALA A 8 -43.96 27.04 -56.58
CA ALA A 8 -43.19 26.86 -55.35
C ALA A 8 -41.95 27.76 -55.40
N PHE A 9 -41.91 28.68 -54.44
CA PHE A 9 -40.90 29.68 -54.17
C PHE A 9 -39.51 29.05 -53.98
N GLY A 10 -38.51 29.57 -54.69
CA GLY A 10 -37.10 29.35 -54.37
C GLY A 10 -36.68 30.24 -53.21
N MET A 11 -36.34 29.64 -52.07
CA MET A 11 -35.73 30.32 -50.93
C MET A 11 -34.25 29.94 -50.90
N ALA A 12 -33.37 30.89 -51.25
CA ALA A 12 -31.93 30.72 -51.24
C ALA A 12 -31.42 30.66 -49.79
N ALA A 13 -30.87 29.52 -49.38
CA ALA A 13 -30.21 29.36 -48.09
C ALA A 13 -28.75 29.83 -48.21
N LEU A 14 -28.40 30.93 -47.54
CA LEU A 14 -27.02 31.35 -47.33
C LEU A 14 -26.38 30.39 -46.31
N ALA A 15 -25.46 29.54 -46.76
CA ALA A 15 -24.63 28.72 -45.87
C ALA A 15 -23.53 29.60 -45.24
N ALA A 16 -23.68 29.93 -43.95
CA ALA A 16 -22.62 30.52 -43.16
C ALA A 16 -21.54 29.45 -42.88
N VAL A 17 -20.43 29.54 -43.59
CA VAL A 17 -19.22 28.75 -43.30
C VAL A 17 -18.62 29.29 -42.00
N ILE A 18 -18.93 28.63 -40.89
CA ILE A 18 -18.20 28.82 -39.63
C ILE A 18 -16.82 28.19 -39.83
N LEU A 19 -15.83 29.03 -40.12
CA LEU A 19 -14.41 28.68 -40.03
C LEU A 19 -14.12 28.33 -38.57
N ALA A 20 -14.23 27.05 -38.23
CA ALA A 20 -13.69 26.51 -36.99
C ALA A 20 -12.16 26.62 -37.07
N CYS A 21 -11.61 27.72 -36.53
CA CYS A 21 -10.18 27.77 -36.25
C CYS A 21 -9.85 26.62 -35.29
N PRO A 22 -8.86 25.77 -35.59
CA PRO A 22 -8.41 24.78 -34.63
C PRO A 22 -7.90 25.54 -33.41
N VAL A 23 -8.55 25.33 -32.26
CA VAL A 23 -8.08 25.87 -30.98
C VAL A 23 -6.77 25.13 -30.67
N SER A 24 -5.66 25.71 -31.09
CA SER A 24 -4.34 25.25 -30.72
C SER A 24 -4.08 25.67 -29.28
N ALA A 25 -3.72 24.73 -28.42
CA ALA A 25 -3.29 25.01 -27.06
C ALA A 25 -2.05 25.91 -27.09
N ALA A 26 -2.14 27.09 -26.48
CA ALA A 26 -1.02 28.02 -26.43
C ALA A 26 -0.04 27.62 -25.32
N THR A 27 1.26 27.90 -25.53
CA THR A 27 2.27 27.81 -24.46
C THR A 27 2.54 29.20 -23.91
N ILE A 28 2.22 29.42 -22.64
CA ILE A 28 2.42 30.68 -21.92
C ILE A 28 3.58 30.50 -20.96
N ARG A 29 4.67 31.25 -21.17
CA ARG A 29 5.83 31.22 -20.27
C ARG A 29 5.70 32.33 -19.22
N LYS A 30 5.94 31.98 -17.96
CA LYS A 30 5.84 32.89 -16.82
C LYS A 30 7.10 32.80 -15.98
N ALA A 31 7.89 33.87 -16.00
CA ALA A 31 9.06 34.04 -15.14
C ALA A 31 8.70 34.54 -13.74
N ALA A 32 9.57 34.26 -12.77
CA ALA A 32 9.52 34.80 -11.42
C ALA A 32 9.82 36.31 -11.43
N ASP A 33 8.76 37.12 -11.53
CA ASP A 33 8.81 38.59 -11.55
C ASP A 33 8.12 39.20 -10.31
N GLY A 34 7.83 38.38 -9.29
CA GLY A 34 7.13 38.78 -8.07
C GLY A 34 5.62 39.04 -8.25
N LEU A 35 5.08 38.99 -9.47
CA LEU A 35 3.65 39.16 -9.70
C LEU A 35 2.87 37.87 -9.38
N PRO A 36 1.62 37.99 -8.88
CA PRO A 36 0.79 36.82 -8.57
C PRO A 36 0.60 35.89 -9.78
N LEU A 37 0.61 34.58 -9.53
CA LEU A 37 0.43 33.57 -10.57
C LEU A 37 -1.05 33.41 -11.00
N GLN A 38 -2.01 33.61 -10.09
CA GLN A 38 -3.43 33.37 -10.35
C GLN A 38 -4.00 34.12 -11.58
N PRO A 39 -3.71 35.41 -11.81
CA PRO A 39 -4.20 36.12 -12.99
C PRO A 39 -3.67 35.58 -14.33
N VAL A 40 -2.59 34.80 -14.33
CA VAL A 40 -2.10 34.10 -15.54
C VAL A 40 -2.98 32.88 -15.80
N LEU A 41 -3.25 32.09 -14.76
CA LEU A 41 -4.15 30.93 -14.82
C LEU A 41 -5.57 31.33 -15.25
N ASP A 42 -6.08 32.45 -14.73
CA ASP A 42 -7.43 32.91 -15.02
C ASP A 42 -7.61 33.38 -16.47
N ARG A 43 -6.55 33.93 -17.08
CA ARG A 43 -6.55 34.42 -18.47
C ARG A 43 -6.26 33.33 -19.50
N ALA A 44 -5.66 32.22 -19.09
CA ALA A 44 -5.41 31.09 -19.97
C ALA A 44 -6.73 30.51 -20.53
N SER A 45 -6.66 30.05 -21.78
CA SER A 45 -7.71 29.29 -22.44
C SER A 45 -7.66 27.83 -22.00
N PRO A 46 -8.80 27.12 -22.00
CA PRO A 46 -8.79 25.67 -21.79
C PRO A 46 -7.88 24.98 -22.83
N GLY A 47 -7.01 24.09 -22.34
CA GLY A 47 -6.02 23.37 -23.12
C GLY A 47 -4.61 23.95 -23.05
N ASP A 48 -4.45 25.21 -22.65
CA ASP A 48 -3.15 25.89 -22.63
C ASP A 48 -2.14 25.21 -21.69
N VAL A 49 -0.86 25.42 -21.99
CA VAL A 49 0.28 25.01 -21.16
C VAL A 49 0.92 26.27 -20.57
N ILE A 50 0.95 26.35 -19.25
CA ILE A 50 1.60 27.44 -18.51
C ILE A 50 2.92 26.89 -17.96
N VAL A 51 4.04 27.41 -18.48
CA VAL A 51 5.39 27.01 -18.11
C VAL A 51 5.97 28.03 -17.14
N LEU A 52 6.31 27.60 -15.93
CA LEU A 52 6.84 28.40 -14.83
C LEU A 52 8.36 28.33 -14.78
N GLN A 53 8.99 29.46 -14.45
CA GLN A 53 10.43 29.60 -14.24
C GLN A 53 10.71 30.34 -12.93
N GLY A 54 11.55 29.76 -12.08
CA GLY A 54 11.89 30.34 -10.78
C GLY A 54 10.78 30.18 -9.74
N GLU A 55 10.80 31.05 -8.72
CA GLU A 55 9.87 30.97 -7.60
C GLU A 55 8.61 31.80 -7.83
N HIS A 56 7.45 31.19 -7.58
CA HIS A 56 6.13 31.80 -7.62
C HIS A 56 5.42 31.66 -6.28
N GLN A 57 4.71 32.70 -5.88
CA GLN A 57 3.88 32.65 -4.67
C GLN A 57 2.53 32.00 -4.96
N GLY A 58 2.16 31.05 -4.11
CA GLY A 58 0.82 30.47 -4.01
C GLY A 58 0.02 31.08 -2.85
N PRO A 59 -1.18 30.56 -2.57
CA PRO A 59 -1.82 29.43 -3.24
C PRO A 59 -2.39 29.78 -4.61
N VAL A 60 -2.64 28.76 -5.45
CA VAL A 60 -3.31 28.91 -6.76
C VAL A 60 -4.40 27.87 -6.99
N THR A 61 -5.40 28.23 -7.80
CA THR A 61 -6.50 27.36 -8.22
C THR A 61 -6.51 27.18 -9.74
N ILE A 62 -6.50 25.93 -10.18
CA ILE A 62 -6.69 25.53 -11.58
C ILE A 62 -8.18 25.24 -11.81
N GLY A 63 -8.89 26.26 -12.28
CA GLY A 63 -10.33 26.24 -12.54
C GLY A 63 -10.74 25.85 -13.96
N LYS A 64 -9.79 25.77 -14.90
CA LYS A 64 -10.00 25.36 -16.29
C LYS A 64 -9.01 24.26 -16.66
N THR A 65 -9.36 23.40 -17.62
CA THR A 65 -8.48 22.33 -18.08
C THR A 65 -7.23 22.94 -18.68
N LEU A 66 -6.07 22.74 -18.08
CA LEU A 66 -4.78 23.24 -18.56
C LEU A 66 -3.64 22.39 -18.00
N THR A 67 -2.44 22.60 -18.54
CA THR A 67 -1.20 22.05 -17.97
C THR A 67 -0.44 23.15 -17.26
N LEU A 68 -0.13 22.96 -15.98
CA LEU A 68 0.81 23.78 -15.22
C LEU A 68 2.13 23.01 -15.11
N GLU A 69 3.17 23.56 -15.72
CA GLU A 69 4.46 22.91 -15.89
C GLU A 69 5.59 23.76 -15.31
N GLY A 70 6.52 23.13 -14.60
CA GLY A 70 7.75 23.76 -14.13
C GLY A 70 8.95 23.43 -15.01
N GLU A 71 9.75 24.44 -15.34
CA GLU A 71 11.15 24.20 -15.72
C GLU A 71 11.97 23.73 -14.51
N PRO A 72 13.15 23.10 -14.71
CA PRO A 72 14.01 22.69 -13.60
C PRO A 72 14.26 23.83 -12.61
N GLY A 73 13.89 23.62 -11.35
CA GLY A 73 14.01 24.63 -10.28
C GLY A 73 12.79 25.54 -10.10
N ALA A 74 11.73 25.40 -10.91
CA ALA A 74 10.49 26.12 -10.70
C ALA A 74 9.79 25.68 -9.41
N LEU A 75 9.42 26.65 -8.58
CA LEU A 75 8.88 26.46 -7.24
C LEU A 75 7.57 27.22 -7.09
N ILE A 76 6.56 26.58 -6.50
CA ILE A 76 5.40 27.26 -5.93
C ILE A 76 5.48 27.20 -4.41
N MET A 77 5.68 28.37 -3.79
CA MET A 77 5.71 28.54 -2.34
C MET A 77 4.34 28.96 -1.83
N GLY A 78 3.69 28.11 -1.05
CA GLY A 78 2.46 28.45 -0.34
C GLY A 78 2.71 29.41 0.82
N ASN A 79 1.64 30.02 1.30
CA ASN A 79 1.67 31.03 2.37
C ASN A 79 1.49 30.44 3.78
N GLY A 80 1.61 29.11 3.94
CA GLY A 80 1.41 28.42 5.21
C GLY A 80 -0.07 28.29 5.64
N LYS A 81 -1.03 28.49 4.73
CA LYS A 81 -2.46 28.32 4.97
C LYS A 81 -3.11 27.59 3.80
N GLY A 82 -3.99 26.62 4.08
CA GLY A 82 -4.70 25.93 3.01
C GLY A 82 -3.78 25.04 2.17
N SER A 83 -4.29 24.63 1.00
CA SER A 83 -3.49 23.89 0.02
C SER A 83 -2.76 24.82 -0.95
N VAL A 84 -1.55 24.44 -1.35
CA VAL A 84 -0.70 25.28 -2.23
C VAL A 84 -1.25 25.35 -3.65
N ILE A 85 -1.63 24.20 -4.22
CA ILE A 85 -2.30 24.10 -5.51
C ILE A 85 -3.63 23.38 -5.34
N THR A 86 -4.71 23.98 -5.86
CA THR A 86 -6.04 23.37 -5.91
C THR A 86 -6.43 23.10 -7.36
N VAL A 87 -6.60 21.85 -7.73
CA VAL A 87 -7.06 21.42 -9.05
C VAL A 87 -8.55 21.14 -9.02
N LYS A 88 -9.34 21.89 -9.77
CA LYS A 88 -10.80 21.71 -9.89
C LYS A 88 -11.24 21.24 -11.26
N ALA A 89 -10.50 21.60 -12.30
CA ALA A 89 -10.87 21.25 -13.67
C ALA A 89 -10.44 19.82 -14.06
N PRO A 90 -11.26 19.09 -14.83
CA PRO A 90 -10.95 17.75 -15.29
C PRO A 90 -9.75 17.77 -16.23
N GLN A 91 -9.03 16.64 -16.27
CA GLN A 91 -7.90 16.38 -17.17
C GLN A 91 -6.74 17.39 -17.09
N SER A 92 -6.74 18.25 -16.07
CA SER A 92 -5.65 19.20 -15.83
C SER A 92 -4.40 18.46 -15.38
N ILE A 93 -3.24 18.99 -15.75
CA ILE A 93 -1.95 18.39 -15.44
C ILE A 93 -1.14 19.37 -14.59
N VAL A 94 -0.55 18.89 -13.50
CA VAL A 94 0.44 19.63 -12.71
C VAL A 94 1.74 18.82 -12.72
N ARG A 95 2.81 19.39 -13.31
CA ARG A 95 4.06 18.65 -13.51
C ARG A 95 5.35 19.44 -13.40
N GLY A 96 6.42 18.76 -13.02
CA GLY A 96 7.78 19.32 -13.04
C GLY A 96 8.03 20.44 -12.03
N LEU A 97 7.16 20.59 -11.03
CA LEU A 97 7.24 21.67 -10.04
C LEU A 97 7.81 21.17 -8.72
N GLU A 98 8.49 22.07 -8.02
CA GLU A 98 8.65 21.97 -6.58
C GLU A 98 7.47 22.66 -5.88
N ILE A 99 6.87 22.02 -4.86
CA ILE A 99 5.72 22.56 -4.12
C ILE A 99 5.99 22.48 -2.63
N ARG A 100 5.90 23.61 -1.93
CA ARG A 100 6.12 23.75 -0.48
C ARG A 100 5.13 24.71 0.17
N GLY A 101 5.04 24.67 1.50
CA GLY A 101 4.39 25.73 2.27
C GLY A 101 2.86 25.61 2.36
N SER A 102 2.31 24.39 2.37
CA SER A 102 0.90 24.18 2.77
C SER A 102 0.63 24.67 4.19
N GLY A 103 -0.64 24.83 4.55
CA GLY A 103 -1.05 24.93 5.94
C GLY A 103 -0.89 23.61 6.71
N LYS A 104 -1.38 23.61 7.95
CA LYS A 104 -1.24 22.52 8.93
C LYS A 104 -2.60 22.04 9.48
N ASP A 105 -3.72 22.39 8.85
CA ASP A 105 -5.02 21.89 9.27
C ASP A 105 -5.24 20.44 8.81
N LEU A 106 -5.17 19.50 9.76
CA LEU A 106 -5.45 18.08 9.54
C LEU A 106 -6.90 17.79 9.19
N PHE A 107 -7.86 18.59 9.69
CA PHE A 107 -9.26 18.38 9.39
C PHE A 107 -9.57 18.84 7.96
N GLY A 108 -9.06 20.01 7.57
CA GLY A 108 -9.11 20.53 6.21
C GLY A 108 -8.25 19.76 5.20
N MET A 109 -7.34 18.90 5.69
CA MET A 109 -6.38 18.14 4.88
C MET A 109 -5.53 19.07 4.01
N ASP A 110 -4.96 20.12 4.62
CA ASP A 110 -4.07 21.05 3.93
C ASP A 110 -2.97 20.29 3.17
N SER A 111 -2.83 20.60 1.87
CA SER A 111 -2.04 19.77 0.96
C SER A 111 -1.06 20.58 0.13
N GLY A 112 0.03 19.96 -0.31
CA GLY A 112 0.81 20.51 -1.42
C GLY A 112 -0.06 20.64 -2.66
N ILE A 113 -0.73 19.55 -3.05
CA ILE A 113 -1.67 19.54 -4.17
C ILE A 113 -2.99 18.88 -3.76
N PHE A 114 -4.07 19.67 -3.75
CA PHE A 114 -5.43 19.19 -3.57
C PHE A 114 -6.11 18.99 -4.93
N VAL A 115 -6.62 17.78 -5.18
CA VAL A 115 -7.34 17.42 -6.40
C VAL A 115 -8.80 17.18 -6.04
N ALA A 116 -9.65 18.14 -6.41
CA ALA A 116 -11.06 18.14 -6.04
C ALA A 116 -11.87 17.09 -6.81
N GLN A 117 -13.07 16.81 -6.31
CA GLN A 117 -13.96 15.78 -6.88
C GLN A 117 -14.30 16.01 -8.36
N THR A 118 -14.37 17.28 -8.77
CA THR A 118 -14.65 17.69 -10.14
C THR A 118 -13.48 17.48 -11.10
N ALA A 119 -12.26 17.29 -10.59
CA ALA A 119 -11.03 17.16 -11.38
C ALA A 119 -10.82 15.71 -11.86
N THR A 120 -11.81 15.16 -12.56
CA THR A 120 -11.74 13.80 -13.10
C THR A 120 -10.60 13.67 -14.11
N GLY A 121 -9.85 12.56 -14.06
CA GLY A 121 -8.72 12.34 -14.94
C GLY A 121 -7.54 13.30 -14.75
N ALA A 122 -7.54 14.15 -13.72
CA ALA A 122 -6.44 15.05 -13.44
C ALA A 122 -5.16 14.28 -13.11
N ARG A 123 -4.01 14.86 -13.47
CA ARG A 123 -2.70 14.23 -13.34
C ARG A 123 -1.76 15.12 -12.54
N VAL A 124 -1.20 14.58 -11.48
CA VAL A 124 -0.13 15.18 -10.69
C VAL A 124 1.11 14.34 -10.95
N GLU A 125 2.02 14.81 -11.80
CA GLU A 125 3.11 13.98 -12.30
C GLU A 125 4.50 14.63 -12.19
N LYS A 126 5.51 13.87 -11.78
CA LYS A 126 6.92 14.30 -11.76
C LYS A 126 7.19 15.59 -10.97
N ASN A 127 6.49 15.77 -9.84
CA ASN A 127 6.70 16.92 -8.94
C ASN A 127 7.59 16.54 -7.75
N ALA A 128 8.24 17.54 -7.16
CA ALA A 128 8.90 17.47 -5.87
C ALA A 128 8.02 18.17 -4.81
N ILE A 129 7.36 17.40 -3.94
CA ILE A 129 6.39 17.93 -2.96
C ILE A 129 7.00 17.79 -1.57
N ILE A 130 7.42 18.91 -0.97
CA ILE A 130 8.34 18.91 0.17
C ILE A 130 7.77 19.71 1.33
N GLY A 131 7.74 19.11 2.52
CA GLY A 131 7.42 19.79 3.78
C GLY A 131 5.98 20.28 3.88
N ASN A 132 5.06 19.65 3.14
CA ASN A 132 3.62 19.91 3.25
C ASN A 132 2.99 18.95 4.28
N LEU A 133 1.83 19.33 4.84
CA LEU A 133 1.08 18.48 5.77
C LEU A 133 0.67 17.18 5.08
N VAL A 134 -0.13 17.28 4.02
CA VAL A 134 -0.39 16.20 3.06
C VAL A 134 0.34 16.51 1.77
N GLY A 135 0.96 15.51 1.12
CA GLY A 135 1.62 15.74 -0.16
C GLY A 135 0.61 15.98 -1.28
N ILE A 136 -0.14 14.94 -1.62
CA ILE A 136 -1.21 14.97 -2.63
C ILE A 136 -2.50 14.46 -1.99
N TYR A 137 -3.59 15.20 -2.15
CA TYR A 137 -4.92 14.74 -1.73
C TYR A 137 -5.85 14.57 -2.92
N LEU A 138 -6.12 13.31 -3.28
CA LEU A 138 -7.11 12.92 -4.29
C LEU A 138 -8.49 12.75 -3.62
N HIS A 139 -9.30 13.81 -3.66
CA HIS A 139 -10.60 13.85 -2.99
C HIS A 139 -11.73 13.71 -4.02
N GLY A 140 -12.32 12.54 -4.14
CA GLY A 140 -13.45 12.33 -5.05
C GLY A 140 -13.06 12.23 -6.54
N ALA A 141 -11.83 12.59 -6.89
CA ALA A 141 -11.36 12.77 -8.26
C ALA A 141 -11.22 11.43 -8.99
N ARG A 142 -12.26 11.06 -9.74
CA ARG A 142 -12.29 9.80 -10.48
C ARG A 142 -11.18 9.71 -11.51
N ASP A 143 -10.61 8.52 -11.64
CA ASP A 143 -9.63 8.18 -12.67
C ASP A 143 -8.40 9.13 -12.69
N SER A 144 -8.12 9.78 -11.55
CA SER A 144 -7.00 10.72 -11.35
C SER A 144 -5.67 9.99 -11.09
N TRP A 145 -4.56 10.68 -11.33
CA TRP A 145 -3.22 10.10 -11.27
C TRP A 145 -2.31 10.91 -10.36
N ALA A 146 -1.61 10.21 -9.46
CA ALA A 146 -0.36 10.66 -8.84
C ALA A 146 0.77 9.79 -9.41
N LEU A 147 1.60 10.36 -10.29
CA LEU A 147 2.57 9.61 -11.08
C LEU A 147 4.01 10.14 -10.93
N GLY A 148 4.95 9.30 -10.49
CA GLY A 148 6.36 9.68 -10.54
C GLY A 148 6.74 10.87 -9.64
N ASN A 149 5.98 11.16 -8.59
CA ASN A 149 6.28 12.28 -7.70
C ASN A 149 7.27 11.86 -6.62
N ARG A 150 8.12 12.80 -6.21
CA ARG A 150 8.95 12.69 -5.01
C ARG A 150 8.30 13.48 -3.88
N ILE A 151 7.88 12.79 -2.82
CA ILE A 151 7.19 13.38 -1.68
C ILE A 151 8.05 13.22 -0.43
N ILE A 152 8.36 14.35 0.21
CA ILE A 152 9.04 14.38 1.51
C ILE A 152 8.10 15.06 2.49
N GLY A 153 7.47 14.26 3.35
CA GLY A 153 6.57 14.75 4.40
C GLY A 153 7.29 15.50 5.52
N LEU A 154 6.51 15.95 6.50
CA LEU A 154 7.04 16.61 7.70
C LEU A 154 7.95 15.65 8.49
N ARG A 155 9.10 16.19 8.94
CA ARG A 155 10.10 15.44 9.73
C ARG A 155 10.06 15.76 11.23
N GLU A 156 9.46 16.89 11.56
CA GLU A 156 9.37 17.41 12.93
C GLU A 156 7.93 17.32 13.43
N GLY A 157 7.78 17.31 14.75
CA GLY A 157 6.49 17.18 15.42
C GLY A 157 6.10 15.72 15.66
N ARG A 158 4.86 15.54 16.13
CA ARG A 158 4.31 14.21 16.42
C ARG A 158 3.82 13.57 15.13
N ILE A 159 4.06 12.27 14.95
CA ILE A 159 3.59 11.54 13.76
C ILE A 159 2.05 11.55 13.62
N SER A 160 1.32 11.65 14.74
CA SER A 160 -0.14 11.79 14.75
C SER A 160 -0.62 13.14 14.20
N GLU A 161 0.25 14.15 14.23
CA GLU A 161 -0.01 15.51 13.74
C GLU A 161 0.48 15.70 12.28
N ALA A 162 1.24 14.73 11.75
CA ALA A 162 1.65 14.72 10.35
C ALA A 162 0.54 14.16 9.45
N GLY A 163 0.47 14.67 8.22
CA GLY A 163 -0.37 14.11 7.17
C GLY A 163 0.36 13.03 6.37
N ASP A 164 -0.35 12.48 5.40
CA ASP A 164 0.13 11.38 4.57
C ASP A 164 0.82 11.92 3.32
N GLY A 165 1.69 11.11 2.70
CA GLY A 165 2.30 11.47 1.42
C GLY A 165 1.22 11.63 0.35
N ILE A 166 0.38 10.62 0.19
CA ILE A 166 -0.74 10.62 -0.76
C ILE A 166 -2.01 10.12 -0.07
N SER A 167 -3.01 10.98 0.07
CA SER A 167 -4.32 10.62 0.58
C SER A 167 -5.30 10.41 -0.57
N VAL A 168 -6.06 9.31 -0.53
CA VAL A 168 -7.07 8.95 -1.53
C VAL A 168 -8.40 8.76 -0.80
N TRP A 169 -9.35 9.67 -1.01
CA TRP A 169 -10.67 9.59 -0.41
C TRP A 169 -11.74 9.52 -1.49
N ASN A 170 -12.50 8.42 -1.54
CA ASN A 170 -13.60 8.22 -2.48
C ASN A 170 -13.28 8.63 -3.94
N ALA A 171 -12.09 8.25 -4.42
CA ALA A 171 -11.62 8.53 -5.78
C ALA A 171 -11.53 7.21 -6.58
N PRO A 172 -12.65 6.68 -7.10
CA PRO A 172 -12.65 5.44 -7.85
C PRO A 172 -11.76 5.53 -9.09
N GLY A 173 -11.01 4.47 -9.38
CA GLY A 173 -10.14 4.45 -10.56
C GLY A 173 -8.83 5.23 -10.40
N ALA A 174 -8.62 5.91 -9.27
CA ALA A 174 -7.38 6.65 -9.02
C ALA A 174 -6.16 5.74 -9.04
N ARG A 175 -5.07 6.25 -9.61
CA ARG A 175 -3.80 5.55 -9.83
C ARG A 175 -2.69 6.29 -9.10
N VAL A 176 -1.98 5.58 -8.24
CA VAL A 176 -0.81 6.10 -7.52
C VAL A 176 0.37 5.25 -7.93
N VAL A 177 1.17 5.77 -8.86
CA VAL A 177 2.13 4.96 -9.63
C VAL A 177 3.53 5.59 -9.59
N ASP A 178 4.55 4.77 -9.36
CA ASP A 178 5.98 5.14 -9.43
C ASP A 178 6.38 6.33 -8.53
N ASN A 179 5.69 6.56 -7.41
CA ASN A 179 6.03 7.65 -6.49
C ASN A 179 7.11 7.21 -5.49
N ASP A 180 8.00 8.13 -5.10
CA ASP A 180 8.96 7.96 -4.01
C ASP A 180 8.49 8.81 -2.81
N VAL A 181 8.07 8.16 -1.73
CA VAL A 181 7.47 8.81 -0.57
C VAL A 181 8.28 8.51 0.69
N SER A 182 8.64 9.57 1.41
CA SER A 182 9.35 9.45 2.68
C SER A 182 8.91 10.50 3.70
N TYR A 183 8.97 10.13 4.98
CA TYR A 183 8.56 10.98 6.11
C TYR A 183 7.09 11.43 6.07
N GLY A 184 6.63 12.08 7.14
CA GLY A 184 5.20 12.27 7.40
C GLY A 184 4.62 11.08 8.17
N ARG A 185 3.32 10.82 7.98
CA ARG A 185 2.61 9.74 8.67
C ARG A 185 2.58 8.45 7.86
N ASP A 186 1.73 8.36 6.84
CA ASP A 186 1.61 7.18 5.97
C ASP A 186 2.02 7.53 4.52
N GLY A 187 2.49 6.55 3.76
CA GLY A 187 2.91 6.74 2.37
C GLY A 187 1.71 6.99 1.46
N ILE A 188 0.86 5.98 1.34
CA ILE A 188 -0.48 6.11 0.76
C ILE A 188 -1.52 5.76 1.81
N PHE A 189 -2.46 6.68 2.06
CA PHE A 189 -3.65 6.41 2.85
C PHE A 189 -4.90 6.44 1.98
N SER A 190 -5.57 5.30 1.84
CA SER A 190 -6.81 5.19 1.08
C SER A 190 -8.00 4.92 1.99
N LYS A 191 -9.05 5.72 1.85
CA LYS A 191 -10.30 5.57 2.60
C LYS A 191 -11.52 5.58 1.69
N THR A 192 -12.37 4.56 1.82
CA THR A 192 -13.67 4.46 1.15
C THR A 192 -13.55 4.67 -0.36
N SER A 193 -12.84 3.79 -1.07
CA SER A 193 -12.62 3.91 -2.52
C SER A 193 -12.73 2.55 -3.23
N LYS A 194 -12.54 2.52 -4.55
CA LYS A 194 -12.55 1.26 -5.32
C LYS A 194 -11.85 1.36 -6.67
N ARG A 195 -11.44 0.20 -7.20
CA ARG A 195 -10.79 0.09 -8.52
C ARG A 195 -9.54 0.95 -8.62
N ASN A 196 -8.82 1.08 -7.51
CA ASN A 196 -7.57 1.82 -7.46
C ASN A 196 -6.40 0.92 -7.85
N VAL A 197 -5.34 1.52 -8.38
CA VAL A 197 -4.08 0.84 -8.68
C VAL A 197 -2.95 1.59 -8.01
N PHE A 198 -2.32 0.98 -7.02
CA PHE A 198 -1.13 1.50 -6.35
C PHE A 198 0.05 0.62 -6.74
N SER A 199 0.91 1.13 -7.64
CA SER A 199 1.93 0.29 -8.28
C SER A 199 3.30 0.96 -8.41
N GLY A 200 4.39 0.20 -8.26
CA GLY A 200 5.75 0.69 -8.49
C GLY A 200 6.25 1.74 -7.49
N ASN A 201 5.53 1.98 -6.40
CA ASN A 201 5.88 3.04 -5.45
C ASN A 201 6.96 2.57 -4.46
N ARG A 202 7.80 3.51 -4.00
CA ARG A 202 8.87 3.28 -3.02
C ARG A 202 8.60 4.07 -1.74
N PHE A 203 8.67 3.42 -0.59
CA PHE A 203 8.26 3.97 0.71
C PHE A 203 9.32 3.79 1.79
N ARG A 204 9.67 4.88 2.49
CA ARG A 204 10.74 4.87 3.50
C ARG A 204 10.42 5.78 4.68
N GLN A 205 10.77 5.37 5.90
CA GLN A 205 10.66 6.19 7.12
C GLN A 205 9.22 6.69 7.39
N LEU A 206 8.25 5.81 7.20
CA LEU A 206 6.82 6.07 7.42
C LEU A 206 6.30 5.16 8.54
N ARG A 207 5.12 5.50 9.06
CA ARG A 207 4.33 4.56 9.86
C ARG A 207 3.90 3.41 8.96
N PHE A 208 3.00 3.66 8.01
CA PHE A 208 2.57 2.64 7.03
C PHE A 208 2.99 3.02 5.62
N ALA A 209 3.57 2.09 4.85
CA ALA A 209 3.84 2.36 3.43
C ALA A 209 2.53 2.47 2.63
N VAL A 210 1.65 1.49 2.79
CA VAL A 210 0.29 1.52 2.24
C VAL A 210 -0.72 1.22 3.34
N HIS A 211 -1.69 2.11 3.52
CA HIS A 211 -2.76 2.01 4.50
C HIS A 211 -4.13 2.03 3.82
N TYR A 212 -4.79 0.89 3.78
CA TYR A 212 -6.14 0.71 3.22
C TYR A 212 -7.19 0.71 4.32
N MET A 213 -8.25 1.50 4.13
CA MET A 213 -9.45 1.50 4.96
C MET A 213 -10.69 1.51 4.06
N TYR A 214 -11.41 0.39 3.98
CA TYR A 214 -12.65 0.30 3.18
C TYR A 214 -12.44 0.55 1.68
N THR A 215 -11.30 0.14 1.12
CA THR A 215 -10.99 0.30 -0.31
C THR A 215 -11.03 -1.06 -0.98
N ASN A 216 -11.94 -1.24 -1.95
CA ASN A 216 -12.29 -2.56 -2.49
C ASN A 216 -11.94 -2.70 -3.97
N ASP A 217 -11.93 -3.92 -4.50
CA ASP A 217 -11.77 -4.17 -5.95
C ASP A 217 -10.52 -3.50 -6.54
N SER A 218 -9.43 -3.46 -5.77
CA SER A 218 -8.25 -2.64 -6.06
C SER A 218 -6.99 -3.48 -6.10
N GLU A 219 -5.93 -2.88 -6.63
CA GLU A 219 -4.65 -3.50 -6.87
C GLU A 219 -3.53 -2.76 -6.14
N ILE A 220 -2.68 -3.54 -5.48
CA ILE A 220 -1.44 -3.11 -4.84
C ILE A 220 -0.35 -4.00 -5.43
N SER A 221 0.45 -3.47 -6.33
CA SER A 221 1.40 -4.26 -7.12
C SER A 221 2.81 -3.67 -7.16
N ASP A 222 3.84 -4.52 -7.09
CA ASP A 222 5.24 -4.13 -7.36
C ASP A 222 5.75 -2.93 -6.55
N ASN A 223 5.20 -2.70 -5.35
CA ASN A 223 5.65 -1.63 -4.47
C ASN A 223 6.82 -2.12 -3.60
N VAL A 224 7.65 -1.20 -3.13
CA VAL A 224 8.76 -1.48 -2.21
C VAL A 224 8.62 -0.65 -0.94
N SER A 225 8.42 -1.33 0.19
CA SER A 225 8.48 -0.77 1.54
C SER A 225 9.83 -1.10 2.18
N THR A 226 10.51 -0.08 2.72
CA THR A 226 11.81 -0.28 3.38
C THR A 226 11.88 0.50 4.70
N GLY A 227 12.07 -0.24 5.80
CA GLY A 227 12.33 0.36 7.09
C GLY A 227 11.18 1.19 7.66
N ASN A 228 9.93 0.93 7.27
CA ASN A 228 8.72 1.56 7.82
C ASN A 228 8.31 0.84 9.12
N ALA A 229 7.26 1.31 9.81
CA ALA A 229 6.70 0.57 10.94
C ALA A 229 5.91 -0.66 10.45
N VAL A 230 5.03 -0.46 9.47
CA VAL A 230 4.35 -1.54 8.73
C VAL A 230 4.52 -1.29 7.24
N GLY A 231 4.76 -2.35 6.47
CA GLY A 231 4.74 -2.28 5.02
C GLY A 231 3.32 -2.04 4.52
N TYR A 232 2.52 -3.09 4.48
CA TYR A 232 1.20 -3.06 3.87
C TYR A 232 0.12 -3.32 4.92
N ALA A 233 -0.56 -2.27 5.36
CA ALA A 233 -1.68 -2.33 6.29
C ALA A 233 -3.01 -2.35 5.52
N ILE A 234 -3.58 -3.55 5.37
CA ILE A 234 -4.78 -3.79 4.57
C ILE A 234 -5.96 -4.04 5.50
N MET A 235 -6.85 -3.05 5.61
CA MET A 235 -7.91 -3.05 6.61
C MET A 235 -9.29 -2.87 6.00
N TYR A 236 -10.25 -3.66 6.50
CA TYR A 236 -11.68 -3.59 6.17
C TYR A 236 -11.99 -3.57 4.66
N SER A 237 -11.22 -4.34 3.89
CA SER A 237 -11.20 -4.26 2.43
C SER A 237 -11.47 -5.62 1.80
N ASN A 238 -11.92 -5.63 0.54
CA ASN A 238 -12.42 -6.84 -0.09
C ASN A 238 -12.02 -6.91 -1.57
N ARG A 239 -11.76 -8.14 -2.06
CA ARG A 239 -11.44 -8.44 -3.46
C ARG A 239 -10.23 -7.65 -3.97
N LEU A 240 -9.15 -7.70 -3.20
CA LEU A 240 -7.90 -7.06 -3.58
C LEU A 240 -6.99 -8.02 -4.36
N LYS A 241 -6.18 -7.43 -5.24
CA LYS A 241 -4.97 -8.06 -5.78
C LYS A 241 -3.76 -7.44 -5.08
N ILE A 242 -3.01 -8.23 -4.34
CA ILE A 242 -1.80 -7.83 -3.64
C ILE A 242 -0.67 -8.66 -4.22
N GLU A 243 0.06 -8.10 -5.19
CA GLU A 243 0.91 -8.89 -6.09
C GLU A 243 2.31 -8.32 -6.22
N GLY A 244 3.36 -9.15 -6.10
CA GLY A 244 4.74 -8.71 -6.39
C GLY A 244 5.31 -7.65 -5.44
N ASN A 245 4.67 -7.35 -4.30
CA ASN A 245 5.15 -6.31 -3.39
C ASN A 245 6.31 -6.81 -2.53
N ARG A 246 7.20 -5.89 -2.13
CA ARG A 246 8.34 -6.18 -1.26
C ARG A 246 8.31 -5.34 0.02
N SER A 247 8.26 -6.01 1.16
CA SER A 247 8.57 -5.42 2.47
C SER A 247 9.98 -5.85 2.88
N ASP A 248 10.86 -4.88 3.13
CA ASP A 248 12.26 -5.14 3.50
C ASP A 248 12.60 -4.41 4.81
N GLY A 249 12.70 -5.16 5.91
CA GLY A 249 13.06 -4.62 7.21
C GLY A 249 12.05 -3.63 7.80
N ASP A 250 10.76 -3.78 7.50
CA ASP A 250 9.71 -3.10 8.26
C ASP A 250 9.69 -3.60 9.71
N ARG A 251 9.19 -2.79 10.64
CA ARG A 251 9.39 -3.04 12.09
C ARG A 251 8.45 -4.10 12.66
N ASP A 252 7.15 -3.95 12.44
CA ASP A 252 6.12 -4.74 13.11
C ASP A 252 5.53 -5.79 12.19
N HIS A 253 5.11 -5.34 11.00
CA HIS A 253 4.42 -6.18 10.03
C HIS A 253 4.93 -5.90 8.62
N GLY A 254 5.23 -6.96 7.88
CA GLY A 254 5.43 -6.83 6.44
C GLY A 254 4.09 -6.64 5.74
N LEU A 255 3.18 -7.59 5.96
CA LEU A 255 1.81 -7.57 5.46
C LEU A 255 0.81 -7.80 6.60
N LEU A 256 -0.05 -6.82 6.86
CA LEU A 256 -1.11 -6.86 7.87
C LEU A 256 -2.47 -6.94 7.16
N LEU A 257 -3.20 -8.03 7.37
CA LEU A 257 -4.57 -8.23 6.89
C LEU A 257 -5.52 -8.20 8.09
N ASN A 258 -6.31 -7.13 8.20
CA ASN A 258 -7.30 -6.96 9.26
C ASN A 258 -8.69 -6.76 8.64
N TYR A 259 -9.60 -7.73 8.75
CA TYR A 259 -10.86 -7.70 7.99
C TYR A 259 -10.66 -7.53 6.47
N ALA A 260 -9.55 -8.06 5.94
CA ALA A 260 -9.28 -8.11 4.51
C ALA A 260 -9.76 -9.45 3.94
N ASN A 261 -10.69 -9.43 2.98
CA ASN A 261 -11.41 -10.64 2.56
C ASN A 261 -11.36 -10.87 1.05
N ASN A 262 -11.60 -12.13 0.65
CA ASN A 262 -11.73 -12.57 -0.75
C ASN A 262 -10.63 -12.05 -1.69
N SER A 263 -9.42 -11.90 -1.17
CA SER A 263 -8.30 -11.27 -1.87
C SER A 263 -7.28 -12.30 -2.34
N ARG A 264 -6.52 -11.94 -3.37
CA ARG A 264 -5.37 -12.71 -3.87
C ARG A 264 -4.08 -12.04 -3.42
N ILE A 265 -3.23 -12.80 -2.75
CA ILE A 265 -1.94 -12.37 -2.23
C ILE A 265 -0.91 -13.26 -2.90
N THR A 266 -0.24 -12.75 -3.94
CA THR A 266 0.59 -13.60 -4.81
C THR A 266 1.96 -12.99 -5.06
N GLY A 267 3.03 -13.78 -4.96
CA GLY A 267 4.36 -13.30 -5.40
C GLY A 267 4.96 -12.20 -4.52
N ASN A 268 4.43 -11.96 -3.33
CA ASN A 268 4.96 -10.93 -2.42
C ASN A 268 6.16 -11.47 -1.64
N ILE A 269 7.10 -10.58 -1.33
CA ILE A 269 8.31 -10.89 -0.59
C ILE A 269 8.32 -10.06 0.69
N VAL A 270 8.44 -10.72 1.84
CA VAL A 270 8.70 -10.07 3.12
C VAL A 270 10.01 -10.58 3.68
N VAL A 271 10.96 -9.66 3.89
CA VAL A 271 12.30 -9.96 4.39
C VAL A 271 12.50 -9.29 5.74
N GLY A 272 12.81 -10.09 6.75
CA GLY A 272 13.20 -9.62 8.05
C GLY A 272 14.67 -9.21 8.12
N ARG A 273 14.94 -8.21 8.97
CA ARG A 273 16.25 -7.62 9.23
C ARG A 273 16.43 -7.43 10.72
N LEU A 274 17.66 -7.63 11.21
CA LEU A 274 18.04 -7.17 12.55
C LEU A 274 18.14 -5.65 12.56
N GLN A 275 17.41 -5.00 13.45
CA GLN A 275 17.24 -3.56 13.51
C GLN A 275 17.52 -3.04 14.93
N PRO A 276 17.90 -1.78 15.11
CA PRO A 276 18.04 -1.17 16.44
C PRO A 276 16.75 -1.28 17.28
N ALA A 277 16.86 -1.70 18.54
CA ALA A 277 15.72 -1.91 19.42
C ALA A 277 15.03 -0.61 19.85
N ASP A 278 15.71 0.55 19.76
CA ASP A 278 15.14 1.86 20.06
C ASP A 278 13.95 2.22 19.16
N ARG A 279 13.86 1.62 17.97
CA ARG A 279 12.70 1.74 17.08
C ARG A 279 11.39 1.33 17.77
N TRP A 280 11.41 0.33 18.64
CA TRP A 280 10.22 -0.13 19.38
C TRP A 280 9.91 0.75 20.59
N LEU A 281 10.93 1.36 21.21
CA LEU A 281 10.74 2.27 22.34
C LEU A 281 10.03 3.56 21.91
N LYS A 282 10.39 4.09 20.74
CA LYS A 282 9.77 5.28 20.14
C LYS A 282 8.32 5.06 19.69
N ALA A 283 7.91 3.81 19.47
CA ALA A 283 6.59 3.47 18.91
C ALA A 283 5.46 3.32 19.94
N ARG A 284 5.77 3.16 21.24
CA ARG A 284 4.77 2.90 22.29
C ARG A 284 3.70 3.99 22.42
N SER A 285 3.86 5.15 21.78
CA SER A 285 2.91 6.27 21.79
C SER A 285 2.11 6.51 20.49
N SER A 286 2.30 5.75 19.39
CA SER A 286 1.84 6.21 18.05
C SER A 286 0.91 5.29 17.25
N GLU A 287 0.59 4.06 17.71
CA GLU A 287 -0.16 3.07 16.91
C GLU A 287 -1.44 2.62 17.63
N HIS A 288 -2.54 3.36 17.41
CA HIS A 288 -3.87 3.06 17.98
C HIS A 288 -4.71 2.10 17.12
N ASP A 289 -4.46 2.01 15.81
CA ASP A 289 -5.36 1.32 14.87
C ASP A 289 -4.95 -0.13 14.54
N VAL A 290 -3.81 -0.62 15.04
CA VAL A 290 -3.35 -1.99 14.79
C VAL A 290 -3.78 -2.91 15.93
N PRO A 291 -4.46 -4.05 15.67
CA PRO A 291 -4.78 -5.01 16.71
C PRO A 291 -3.51 -5.51 17.40
N LYS A 292 -3.40 -5.27 18.71
CA LYS A 292 -2.30 -5.81 19.52
C LYS A 292 -2.57 -7.27 19.81
N ALA A 293 -1.73 -8.16 19.31
CA ALA A 293 -1.65 -9.51 19.86
C ALA A 293 -0.81 -9.46 21.14
N ALA A 294 -1.30 -10.08 22.22
CA ALA A 294 -0.52 -10.26 23.44
C ALA A 294 0.71 -11.14 23.11
N ASP A 295 1.88 -10.51 23.10
CA ASP A 295 3.18 -11.12 23.40
C ASP A 295 4.23 -10.00 23.45
N GLU A 296 4.48 -9.50 24.65
CA GLU A 296 5.57 -8.58 24.95
C GLU A 296 6.70 -9.35 25.63
N ASN A 297 7.79 -9.61 24.91
CA ASN A 297 9.18 -9.59 25.39
C ASN A 297 10.09 -10.37 24.44
N GLN A 298 10.68 -9.68 23.46
CA GLN A 298 11.79 -10.23 22.68
C GLN A 298 12.84 -9.14 22.43
N THR A 299 13.67 -8.86 23.44
CA THR A 299 15.04 -8.40 23.18
C THR A 299 15.86 -9.62 22.76
N VAL A 300 16.45 -9.59 21.57
CA VAL A 300 17.40 -10.61 21.13
C VAL A 300 18.66 -9.87 20.74
N ASP A 301 19.72 -10.08 21.51
CA ASP A 301 21.08 -9.56 21.33
C ASP A 301 21.29 -8.05 21.33
N GLU A 302 22.13 -7.58 22.24
CA GLU A 302 22.94 -6.35 22.10
C GLU A 302 22.18 -5.08 21.63
N GLY A 303 20.92 -4.92 22.05
CA GLY A 303 20.11 -3.77 21.65
C GLY A 303 19.58 -3.81 20.22
N ARG A 304 19.51 -4.98 19.59
CA ARG A 304 18.84 -5.21 18.31
C ARG A 304 17.56 -6.06 18.50
N ARG A 305 16.67 -5.99 17.50
CA ARG A 305 15.46 -6.81 17.39
C ARG A 305 15.19 -7.15 15.94
N LEU A 306 14.60 -8.31 15.70
CA LEU A 306 14.24 -8.76 14.36
C LEU A 306 12.90 -8.10 13.95
N GLY A 307 12.90 -7.41 12.82
CA GLY A 307 11.70 -6.83 12.21
C GLY A 307 11.57 -7.25 10.74
N PRO A 308 10.36 -7.59 10.24
CA PRO A 308 9.11 -7.41 10.96
C PRO A 308 8.91 -8.48 12.02
N GLU A 309 8.26 -8.12 13.13
CA GLU A 309 7.86 -9.09 14.15
C GLU A 309 7.00 -10.21 13.54
N LYS A 310 6.19 -9.85 12.55
CA LYS A 310 5.33 -10.78 11.81
C LYS A 310 5.48 -10.49 10.32
N CYS A 311 6.00 -11.45 9.56
CA CYS A 311 6.05 -11.34 8.11
C CYS A 311 4.63 -11.10 7.57
N VAL A 312 3.68 -11.94 7.99
CA VAL A 312 2.25 -11.76 7.74
C VAL A 312 1.45 -11.84 9.05
N PHE A 313 0.53 -10.91 9.24
CA PHE A 313 -0.48 -10.97 10.30
C PHE A 313 -1.88 -11.04 9.70
N ILE A 314 -2.63 -12.09 10.05
CA ILE A 314 -4.00 -12.34 9.58
C ILE A 314 -4.93 -12.27 10.79
N TYR A 315 -5.77 -11.24 10.81
CA TYR A 315 -6.74 -10.97 11.86
C TYR A 315 -8.13 -10.81 11.25
N ASN A 316 -9.03 -11.74 11.58
CA ASN A 316 -10.39 -11.82 11.06
C ASN A 316 -10.48 -11.58 9.53
N ALA A 317 -9.54 -12.17 8.79
CA ALA A 317 -9.39 -12.00 7.35
C ALA A 317 -9.66 -13.35 6.68
N ASN A 318 -10.65 -13.38 5.78
CA ASN A 318 -11.31 -14.61 5.37
C ASN A 318 -11.30 -14.79 3.84
N LYS A 319 -11.33 -16.06 3.41
CA LYS A 319 -11.48 -16.46 2.00
C LYS A 319 -10.38 -15.90 1.07
N ASN A 320 -9.20 -15.63 1.62
CA ASN A 320 -8.06 -15.15 0.84
C ASN A 320 -7.26 -16.31 0.26
N ARG A 321 -6.48 -16.02 -0.78
CA ARG A 321 -5.59 -17.00 -1.43
C ARG A 321 -4.17 -16.48 -1.41
N PHE A 322 -3.28 -17.17 -0.70
CA PHE A 322 -1.86 -16.87 -0.61
C PHE A 322 -1.09 -17.90 -1.44
N ARG A 323 -0.40 -17.45 -2.50
CA ARG A 323 0.42 -18.31 -3.36
C ARG A 323 1.74 -17.66 -3.75
N ASN A 324 2.79 -18.45 -3.88
CA ASN A 324 4.10 -18.01 -4.38
C ASN A 324 4.69 -16.81 -3.61
N ASN A 325 4.31 -16.62 -2.35
CA ASN A 325 4.89 -15.57 -1.51
C ASN A 325 6.12 -16.11 -0.78
N VAL A 326 7.07 -15.22 -0.49
CA VAL A 326 8.27 -15.54 0.27
C VAL A 326 8.25 -14.75 1.58
N PHE A 327 8.28 -15.47 2.70
CA PHE A 327 8.30 -14.93 4.05
C PHE A 327 9.58 -15.39 4.73
N GLU A 328 10.55 -14.49 4.82
CA GLU A 328 11.93 -14.83 5.16
C GLU A 328 12.46 -14.03 6.34
N GLY A 329 13.11 -14.72 7.28
CA GLY A 329 13.90 -14.08 8.33
C GLY A 329 13.08 -13.23 9.32
N CYS A 330 11.78 -13.48 9.47
CA CYS A 330 10.91 -12.77 10.41
C CYS A 330 10.89 -13.45 11.79
N ALA A 331 10.47 -12.73 12.83
CA ALA A 331 10.29 -13.35 14.15
C ALA A 331 9.13 -14.37 14.13
N ILE A 332 8.07 -14.06 13.39
CA ILE A 332 7.00 -15.00 13.04
C ILE A 332 6.76 -14.92 11.53
N GLY A 333 6.79 -16.05 10.83
CA GLY A 333 6.49 -16.11 9.39
C GLY A 333 5.04 -15.71 9.10
N ILE A 334 4.08 -16.39 9.72
CA ILE A 334 2.66 -16.03 9.65
C ILE A 334 1.98 -16.18 11.00
N HIS A 335 1.30 -15.13 11.45
CA HIS A 335 0.46 -15.17 12.64
C HIS A 335 -1.01 -15.09 12.22
N PHE A 336 -1.73 -16.16 12.50
CA PHE A 336 -3.10 -16.40 12.07
C PHE A 336 -4.03 -16.49 13.30
N THR A 337 -5.00 -15.57 13.41
CA THR A 337 -5.82 -15.43 14.62
C THR A 337 -7.23 -14.88 14.33
N ALA A 338 -8.00 -14.66 15.39
CA ALA A 338 -9.29 -13.97 15.43
C ALA A 338 -10.36 -14.56 14.50
N GLY A 339 -10.47 -15.89 14.49
CA GLY A 339 -11.53 -16.59 13.74
C GLY A 339 -11.39 -16.49 12.22
N SER A 340 -10.21 -16.18 11.70
CA SER A 340 -9.95 -16.16 10.25
C SER A 340 -10.23 -17.54 9.63
N GLU A 341 -10.96 -17.57 8.52
CA GLU A 341 -11.53 -18.78 7.92
C GLU A 341 -11.46 -18.82 6.40
N GLY A 342 -11.41 -20.03 5.83
CA GLY A 342 -11.48 -20.25 4.38
C GLY A 342 -10.29 -19.72 3.58
N ASN A 343 -9.18 -19.37 4.24
CA ASN A 343 -7.97 -18.95 3.56
C ASN A 343 -7.23 -20.17 2.99
N LEU A 344 -6.82 -20.08 1.74
CA LEU A 344 -5.94 -21.07 1.09
C LEU A 344 -4.51 -20.53 1.13
N ILE A 345 -3.62 -21.26 1.79
CA ILE A 345 -2.22 -20.86 1.99
C ILE A 345 -1.37 -22.01 1.47
N ASN A 346 -1.06 -22.00 0.17
CA ASN A 346 -0.27 -23.05 -0.46
C ASN A 346 0.69 -22.46 -1.52
N GLY A 347 1.78 -23.16 -1.82
CA GLY A 347 2.83 -22.71 -2.74
C GLY A 347 3.66 -21.54 -2.23
N ASN A 348 3.67 -21.26 -0.92
CA ASN A 348 4.47 -20.19 -0.32
C ASN A 348 5.79 -20.74 0.21
N SER A 349 6.73 -19.85 0.53
CA SER A 349 8.02 -20.21 1.12
C SER A 349 8.22 -19.52 2.46
N PHE A 350 8.39 -20.32 3.49
CA PHE A 350 8.67 -19.88 4.86
C PHE A 350 10.13 -20.22 5.19
N ILE A 351 10.99 -19.19 5.16
CA ILE A 351 12.44 -19.37 5.14
C ILE A 351 13.07 -18.73 6.37
N SER A 352 13.76 -19.51 7.20
CA SER A 352 14.56 -19.02 8.34
C SER A 352 13.81 -18.05 9.26
N ASN A 353 12.48 -18.20 9.39
CA ASN A 353 11.73 -17.46 10.40
C ASN A 353 11.99 -18.09 11.76
N ARG A 354 12.03 -17.27 12.81
CA ARG A 354 12.26 -17.79 14.17
C ARG A 354 11.15 -18.75 14.60
N ASN A 355 9.90 -18.41 14.27
CA ASN A 355 8.75 -19.30 14.34
C ASN A 355 8.05 -19.26 12.98
N GLN A 356 7.86 -20.39 12.30
CA GLN A 356 7.24 -20.39 10.98
C GLN A 356 5.77 -19.94 11.03
N VAL A 357 4.99 -20.46 11.98
CA VAL A 357 3.56 -20.15 12.13
C VAL A 357 3.23 -19.90 13.59
N LYS A 358 2.39 -18.90 13.87
CA LYS A 358 1.66 -18.77 15.14
C LYS A 358 0.17 -18.86 14.85
N TYR A 359 -0.46 -19.99 15.17
CA TYR A 359 -1.89 -20.22 14.93
C TYR A 359 -2.67 -20.19 16.24
N VAL A 360 -3.58 -19.22 16.37
CA VAL A 360 -4.47 -19.10 17.53
C VAL A 360 -5.88 -19.52 17.13
N GLY A 361 -6.18 -20.81 17.32
CA GLY A 361 -7.48 -21.40 17.05
C GLY A 361 -7.59 -22.86 17.47
N THR A 362 -8.80 -23.39 17.42
CA THR A 362 -9.17 -24.75 17.86
C THR A 362 -9.46 -25.70 16.70
N ARG A 363 -9.43 -25.23 15.45
CA ARG A 363 -9.73 -26.06 14.26
C ARG A 363 -8.46 -26.68 13.69
N HIS A 364 -8.64 -27.78 12.95
CA HIS A 364 -7.59 -28.35 12.10
C HIS A 364 -7.65 -27.69 10.72
N LEU A 365 -6.50 -27.20 10.27
CA LEU A 365 -6.31 -26.57 8.97
C LEU A 365 -5.25 -27.35 8.21
N ASP A 366 -5.59 -27.85 7.02
CA ASP A 366 -4.60 -28.34 6.06
C ASP A 366 -4.23 -27.18 5.13
N TRP A 367 -2.95 -26.85 5.07
CA TRP A 367 -2.37 -25.81 4.21
C TRP A 367 -1.79 -26.38 2.91
N SER A 368 -2.19 -27.59 2.55
CA SER A 368 -2.07 -28.11 1.20
C SER A 368 -3.40 -28.07 0.45
N SER A 369 -3.33 -28.00 -0.86
CA SER A 369 -4.49 -28.08 -1.75
C SER A 369 -4.05 -28.65 -3.08
N GLU A 370 -4.83 -29.59 -3.62
CA GLU A 370 -4.54 -30.24 -4.92
C GLU A 370 -3.13 -30.86 -4.97
N GLY A 371 -2.73 -31.52 -3.87
CA GLY A 371 -1.42 -32.18 -3.75
C GLY A 371 -0.23 -31.22 -3.58
N GLN A 372 -0.48 -29.92 -3.37
CA GLN A 372 0.56 -28.91 -3.23
C GLN A 372 0.41 -28.12 -1.93
N GLY A 373 1.43 -28.23 -1.07
CA GLY A 373 1.60 -27.47 0.16
C GLY A 373 2.54 -26.28 0.01
N ASN A 374 3.28 -25.96 1.06
CA ASN A 374 4.24 -24.87 1.13
C ASN A 374 5.66 -25.41 1.37
N TYR A 375 6.66 -24.59 1.05
CA TYR A 375 8.04 -24.85 1.42
C TYR A 375 8.34 -24.31 2.82
N TRP A 376 9.01 -25.12 3.62
CA TRP A 376 9.41 -24.81 4.99
C TRP A 376 10.89 -25.13 5.16
N SER A 377 11.71 -24.12 5.46
CA SER A 377 13.17 -24.30 5.55
C SER A 377 13.65 -25.21 6.69
N ASP A 378 12.78 -25.47 7.66
CA ASP A 378 12.99 -26.31 8.83
C ASP A 378 12.29 -27.67 8.71
N ASN A 379 11.71 -28.01 7.55
CA ASN A 379 11.12 -29.32 7.31
C ASN A 379 12.20 -30.40 7.22
N PRO A 380 12.22 -31.41 8.12
CA PRO A 380 13.21 -32.48 8.09
C PRO A 380 12.81 -33.65 7.17
N ALA A 381 11.66 -33.56 6.49
CA ALA A 381 11.16 -34.65 5.65
C ALA A 381 12.10 -34.93 4.46
N PHE A 382 12.11 -36.20 4.04
CA PHE A 382 12.78 -36.65 2.82
C PHE A 382 11.77 -36.74 1.68
N ASP A 383 12.29 -36.69 0.46
CA ASP A 383 11.56 -36.94 -0.78
C ASP A 383 12.28 -38.11 -1.47
N LEU A 384 11.85 -39.33 -1.14
CA LEU A 384 12.47 -40.56 -1.61
C LEU A 384 11.98 -40.95 -3.02
N ASN A 385 10.80 -40.47 -3.42
CA ASN A 385 10.22 -40.76 -4.72
C ASN A 385 10.62 -39.72 -5.81
N GLY A 386 11.20 -38.59 -5.40
CA GLY A 386 11.73 -37.54 -6.28
C GLY A 386 10.66 -36.66 -6.92
N ASP A 387 9.47 -36.55 -6.33
CA ASP A 387 8.36 -35.78 -6.89
C ASP A 387 8.34 -34.28 -6.48
N GLY A 388 9.28 -33.86 -5.62
CA GLY A 388 9.40 -32.50 -5.12
C GLY A 388 8.52 -32.20 -3.90
N VAL A 389 7.84 -33.20 -3.35
CA VAL A 389 7.01 -33.13 -2.14
C VAL A 389 7.62 -34.05 -1.07
N GLY A 390 7.60 -33.60 0.19
CA GLY A 390 8.09 -34.42 1.29
C GLY A 390 7.16 -35.60 1.58
N ASP A 391 7.74 -36.78 1.78
CA ASP A 391 7.03 -38.05 2.08
C ASP A 391 6.29 -38.04 3.43
N SER A 392 6.52 -37.01 4.26
CA SER A 392 5.92 -36.86 5.58
C SER A 392 5.26 -35.49 5.74
N PRO A 393 4.03 -35.42 6.28
CA PRO A 393 3.37 -34.15 6.57
C PRO A 393 4.16 -33.27 7.53
N TYR A 394 4.24 -31.97 7.23
CA TYR A 394 4.86 -30.98 8.09
C TYR A 394 3.85 -30.38 9.09
N ARG A 395 4.29 -30.08 10.31
CA ARG A 395 3.47 -29.48 11.38
C ARG A 395 4.23 -28.31 12.00
N PRO A 396 3.87 -27.06 11.65
CA PRO A 396 4.60 -25.90 12.17
C PRO A 396 4.33 -25.59 13.64
N ASN A 397 3.30 -26.18 14.25
CA ASN A 397 2.94 -25.97 15.65
C ASN A 397 2.45 -27.26 16.30
N ASP A 398 2.78 -27.45 17.57
CA ASP A 398 2.24 -28.49 18.43
C ASP A 398 1.58 -27.95 19.72
N LEU A 399 1.08 -28.84 20.58
CA LEU A 399 0.50 -28.46 21.88
C LEU A 399 1.49 -27.75 22.80
N ILE A 400 2.76 -28.13 22.74
CA ILE A 400 3.79 -27.52 23.56
C ILE A 400 3.96 -26.06 23.12
N ASP A 401 3.92 -25.78 21.82
CA ASP A 401 3.99 -24.41 21.32
C ASP A 401 2.82 -23.55 21.82
N LYS A 402 1.60 -24.12 21.91
CA LYS A 402 0.45 -23.44 22.54
C LYS A 402 0.69 -23.13 24.02
N VAL A 403 1.26 -24.08 24.78
CA VAL A 403 1.61 -23.87 26.20
C VAL A 403 2.71 -22.82 26.34
N LEU A 404 3.69 -22.80 25.45
CA LEU A 404 4.76 -21.81 25.43
C LEU A 404 4.22 -20.40 25.13
N TRP A 405 3.17 -20.27 24.33
CA TRP A 405 2.53 -18.98 24.09
C TRP A 405 1.72 -18.49 25.29
N THR A 406 1.06 -19.37 26.04
CA THR A 406 0.30 -18.96 27.24
C THR A 406 1.18 -18.82 28.47
N SER A 407 2.32 -19.51 28.53
CA SER A 407 3.28 -19.51 29.63
C SER A 407 4.71 -19.49 29.12
N PRO A 408 5.24 -18.31 28.74
CA PRO A 408 6.59 -18.17 28.18
C PRO A 408 7.70 -18.69 29.10
N GLN A 409 7.49 -18.70 30.42
CA GLN A 409 8.44 -19.22 31.41
C GLN A 409 8.68 -20.73 31.25
N ALA A 410 7.73 -21.46 30.67
CA ALA A 410 7.85 -22.89 30.38
C ALA A 410 8.90 -23.18 29.29
N LYS A 411 9.47 -22.16 28.62
CA LYS A 411 10.52 -22.33 27.62
C LYS A 411 11.77 -23.01 28.17
N LEU A 412 12.06 -22.86 29.46
CA LEU A 412 13.15 -23.57 30.16
C LEU A 412 12.96 -25.10 30.17
N LEU A 413 11.73 -25.57 30.00
CA LEU A 413 11.37 -26.99 30.03
C LEU A 413 11.31 -27.62 28.64
N THR A 414 11.57 -26.86 27.57
CA THR A 414 11.43 -27.32 26.19
C THR A 414 12.30 -28.52 25.84
N THR A 415 13.48 -28.63 26.46
CA THR A 415 14.40 -29.76 26.30
C THR A 415 14.18 -30.87 27.33
N SER A 416 13.22 -30.72 28.24
CA SER A 416 12.97 -31.71 29.28
C SER A 416 12.44 -33.04 28.71
N PRO A 417 12.76 -34.19 29.33
CA PRO A 417 12.25 -35.49 28.90
C PRO A 417 10.71 -35.55 28.83
N ALA A 418 10.01 -34.87 29.74
CA ALA A 418 8.55 -34.82 29.72
C ALA A 418 8.00 -34.16 28.45
N VAL A 419 8.60 -33.04 28.02
CA VAL A 419 8.22 -32.36 26.78
C VAL A 419 8.53 -33.22 25.56
N GLN A 420 9.67 -33.92 25.55
CA GLN A 420 10.03 -34.83 24.46
C GLN A 420 9.06 -36.01 24.34
N VAL A 421 8.65 -36.61 25.47
CA VAL A 421 7.65 -37.69 25.50
C VAL A 421 6.30 -37.20 24.97
N ILE A 422 5.88 -35.98 25.34
CA ILE A 422 4.65 -35.38 24.82
C ILE A 422 4.76 -35.19 23.30
N ARG A 423 5.85 -34.60 22.78
CA ARG A 423 6.05 -34.41 21.34
C ARG A 423 6.07 -35.75 20.57
N TRP A 424 6.73 -36.77 21.12
CA TRP A 424 6.71 -38.12 20.55
C TRP A 424 5.30 -38.72 20.52
N ALA A 425 4.56 -38.64 21.63
CA ALA A 425 3.19 -39.15 21.71
C ALA A 425 2.27 -38.42 20.71
N GLN A 426 2.45 -37.11 20.51
CA GLN A 426 1.70 -36.34 19.53
C GLN A 426 1.99 -36.73 18.09
N ALA A 427 3.24 -37.12 17.79
CA ALA A 427 3.61 -37.63 16.48
C ALA A 427 2.96 -38.99 16.18
N GLN A 428 2.81 -39.85 17.19
CA GLN A 428 2.21 -41.18 17.06
C GLN A 428 0.66 -41.17 17.11
N PHE A 429 0.05 -40.22 17.82
CA PHE A 429 -1.41 -40.14 18.01
C PHE A 429 -1.98 -38.76 17.62
N PRO A 430 -2.05 -38.42 16.33
CA PRO A 430 -2.47 -37.08 15.87
C PRO A 430 -3.92 -36.72 16.22
N ALA A 431 -4.79 -37.71 16.45
CA ALA A 431 -6.22 -37.53 16.70
C ALA A 431 -6.56 -36.89 18.07
N ILE A 432 -5.57 -36.73 18.96
CA ILE A 432 -5.75 -36.21 20.33
C ILE A 432 -5.39 -34.69 20.41
N LEU A 433 -5.00 -34.07 19.29
CA LEU A 433 -4.58 -32.68 19.24
C LEU A 433 -5.78 -31.71 19.19
N PRO A 434 -5.88 -30.70 20.06
CA PRO A 434 -6.90 -29.66 19.96
C PRO A 434 -6.53 -28.68 18.83
N GLY A 435 -6.85 -28.99 17.57
CA GLY A 435 -6.68 -28.09 16.43
C GLY A 435 -5.23 -27.68 16.13
N GLY A 436 -4.95 -27.33 14.88
CA GLY A 436 -3.60 -26.95 14.46
C GLY A 436 -3.49 -26.81 12.95
N VAL A 437 -2.33 -26.32 12.52
CA VAL A 437 -1.97 -26.27 11.11
C VAL A 437 -1.17 -27.53 10.78
N VAL A 438 -1.53 -28.17 9.68
CA VAL A 438 -0.80 -29.27 9.05
C VAL A 438 -0.57 -28.88 7.60
N ASP A 439 0.57 -29.26 7.05
CA ASP A 439 0.80 -29.27 5.63
C ASP A 439 1.02 -30.72 5.19
N SER A 440 0.04 -31.32 4.52
CA SER A 440 0.13 -32.74 4.13
C SER A 440 0.99 -32.99 2.89
N HIS A 441 1.36 -31.95 2.14
CA HIS A 441 2.18 -32.05 0.93
C HIS A 441 3.28 -30.96 0.92
N PRO A 442 4.18 -30.95 1.92
CA PRO A 442 5.19 -29.90 2.03
C PRO A 442 6.14 -29.94 0.83
N LEU A 443 6.41 -28.79 0.23
CA LEU A 443 7.30 -28.68 -0.92
C LEU A 443 8.76 -28.79 -0.47
N MET A 444 9.59 -29.44 -1.29
CA MET A 444 11.03 -29.60 -1.04
C MET A 444 11.89 -28.45 -1.57
N VAL A 445 11.33 -27.61 -2.45
CA VAL A 445 12.00 -26.44 -3.02
C VAL A 445 11.21 -25.17 -2.76
N PRO A 446 11.89 -24.04 -2.48
CA PRO A 446 11.23 -22.76 -2.33
C PRO A 446 10.66 -22.27 -3.66
N ALA A 447 9.68 -21.37 -3.58
CA ALA A 447 9.13 -20.66 -4.72
C ALA A 447 10.19 -19.74 -5.34
N ASP A 448 10.17 -19.64 -6.67
CA ASP A 448 11.10 -18.80 -7.42
C ASP A 448 11.05 -17.34 -6.96
N ARG A 449 12.21 -16.79 -6.56
CA ARG A 449 12.40 -15.36 -6.34
C ARG A 449 12.38 -14.65 -7.69
N LYS A 450 11.22 -14.25 -8.19
CA LYS A 450 11.17 -13.21 -9.23
C LYS A 450 11.71 -11.92 -8.60
N VAL A 451 12.96 -11.58 -8.92
CA VAL A 451 13.63 -10.39 -8.42
C VAL A 451 12.91 -9.17 -8.98
N VAL A 452 12.11 -8.50 -8.16
CA VAL A 452 11.67 -7.12 -8.42
C VAL A 452 12.91 -6.24 -8.22
N GLN A 453 13.44 -5.67 -9.31
CA GLN A 453 14.60 -4.76 -9.31
C GLN A 453 14.23 -3.34 -8.82
#